data_AF-A0A930XPE0-F1
#
_entry.id   AF-A0A930XPE0-F1
#
_cell.length_a   1.000
_cell.length_b   1.000
_cell.length_c   1.000
_cell.angle_alpha   90.00
_cell.angle_beta   90.00
_cell.angle_gamma   90.00
#
_symmetry.space_group_name_H-M   'P 1'
#
loop_
_entity.id
_entity.type
_entity.pdbx_description
1 polymer ?
#
loop_
_entity_poly.entity_id
_entity_poly.type
_entity_poly.pdbx_seq_one_letter_code
_entity_poly.pdbx_strand_id
1 'polypeptide(L)'
;MATSPNPLSTISFLWIKSWPSCLRIKLIQLYYIKSRILEAGRSLLATLHSLRTGLNWIGWAGLGMAIALSLVLTPVALSSAPQKEIRGVWLTNVDSDVLFSRSALNQAVRRLQRLHFNTLYPTVWNWGYTLYPSKVAQRDIGRSLYPHPGLSDRDLLAELVQQGHRRGLSVIPWVEFGLMAPAGSELVHRHPDWVTQRSDGSQIILEGGVHPRVWLNPAHPGVQAFFVDLVTELVSQYDIDGIQFDDHLGMPVELGYDDYSLGLYRQTHDGANPPTDIHDPAWMRWRADQVTNLAEQIFYAVKAVRPDCLVALSPNPREFAYDMYLQDWWNWTQRGFVEELIVQLYRSDMDRFREELDQPEIEQAHIPLGVGILTGLRNRPVEMDLIAEQVQTVRDRHLAGVSFFFYESLGDRDRQFRRLFPDPVPRQELALGSE
;
A
#
# COMPACT_ATOMS: atom_id res chain seq x y z
N MET A 1 34.09 -65.45 28.21
CA MET A 1 34.86 -64.98 27.03
C MET A 1 34.50 -63.53 26.79
N ALA A 2 35.50 -62.66 26.71
CA ALA A 2 35.34 -61.21 26.58
C ALA A 2 35.01 -60.81 25.15
N THR A 3 34.16 -59.79 24.97
CA THR A 3 34.21 -58.84 23.84
C THR A 3 33.56 -57.49 24.22
N SER A 4 34.25 -56.42 23.82
CA SER A 4 34.07 -54.96 23.94
C SER A 4 32.67 -54.31 24.08
N PRO A 5 32.60 -53.10 24.68
CA PRO A 5 31.41 -52.23 24.64
C PRO A 5 31.23 -51.53 23.28
N ASN A 6 29.95 -51.39 22.88
CA ASN A 6 29.46 -50.87 21.61
C ASN A 6 29.30 -49.32 21.66
N PRO A 7 29.80 -48.54 20.68
CA PRO A 7 29.81 -47.08 20.73
C PRO A 7 28.62 -46.48 19.97
N LEU A 8 27.49 -46.22 20.64
CA LEU A 8 26.42 -45.36 20.10
C LEU A 8 25.77 -44.45 21.16
N SER A 9 26.43 -44.23 22.29
CA SER A 9 26.16 -43.08 23.15
C SER A 9 27.11 -41.95 22.76
N THR A 10 26.56 -40.76 22.51
CA THR A 10 27.22 -39.48 22.15
C THR A 10 27.15 -39.11 20.67
N ILE A 11 25.98 -38.62 20.21
CA ILE A 11 25.97 -37.63 19.13
C ILE A 11 26.25 -36.28 19.79
N SER A 12 27.46 -35.78 19.55
CA SER A 12 27.96 -34.49 20.02
C SER A 12 27.10 -33.33 19.50
N PHE A 13 26.64 -32.47 20.42
CA PHE A 13 25.82 -31.27 20.18
C PHE A 13 26.57 -30.10 19.47
N LEU A 14 27.68 -30.37 18.77
CA LEU A 14 28.64 -29.35 18.36
C LEU A 14 28.67 -29.01 16.86
N TRP A 15 27.71 -29.48 16.05
CA TRP A 15 27.66 -29.16 14.60
C TRP A 15 26.37 -28.46 14.13
N ILE A 16 25.49 -28.04 15.04
CA ILE A 16 24.22 -27.37 14.68
C ILE A 16 24.37 -25.84 14.63
N LYS A 17 25.47 -25.23 15.14
CA LYS A 17 25.65 -23.76 15.24
C LYS A 17 25.98 -23.00 13.96
N SER A 18 26.22 -23.68 12.84
CA SER A 18 26.57 -23.05 11.56
C SER A 18 25.46 -23.11 10.50
N TRP A 19 24.25 -23.54 10.85
CA TRP A 19 23.14 -23.71 9.90
C TRP A 19 22.17 -22.51 9.95
N PRO A 20 21.63 -22.06 8.80
CA PRO A 20 20.62 -20.99 8.75
C PRO A 20 19.41 -21.29 9.64
N SER A 21 18.88 -20.28 10.33
CA SER A 21 17.81 -20.39 11.34
C SER A 21 16.58 -21.19 10.85
N CYS A 22 16.24 -21.07 9.57
CA CYS A 22 15.11 -21.78 8.95
C CYS A 22 15.30 -23.30 8.87
N LEU A 23 16.53 -23.80 8.68
CA LEU A 23 16.80 -25.24 8.70
C LEU A 23 16.79 -25.83 10.11
N ARG A 24 17.18 -25.04 11.12
CA ARG A 24 17.11 -25.45 12.54
C ARG A 24 15.67 -25.63 12.99
N ILE A 25 14.78 -24.70 12.63
CA ILE A 25 13.35 -24.78 12.98
C ILE A 25 12.70 -25.97 12.27
N LYS A 26 12.99 -26.20 10.97
CA LYS A 26 12.50 -27.38 10.25
C LYS A 26 13.01 -28.70 10.82
N LEU A 27 14.27 -28.78 11.25
CA LEU A 27 14.83 -29.98 11.91
C LEU A 27 14.23 -30.22 13.30
N ILE A 28 14.00 -29.17 14.09
CA ILE A 28 13.33 -29.27 15.40
C ILE A 28 11.87 -29.69 15.22
N GLN A 29 11.16 -29.13 14.23
CA GLN A 29 9.79 -29.55 13.90
C GLN A 29 9.76 -31.00 13.40
N LEU A 30 10.67 -31.43 12.54
CA LEU A 30 10.78 -32.83 12.09
C LEU A 30 11.13 -33.78 13.24
N TYR A 31 11.98 -33.36 14.18
CA TYR A 31 12.32 -34.17 15.36
C TYR A 31 11.15 -34.25 16.35
N TYR A 32 10.40 -33.16 16.52
CA TYR A 32 9.20 -33.10 17.36
C TYR A 32 8.03 -33.89 16.76
N ILE A 33 7.87 -33.87 15.44
CA ILE A 33 6.92 -34.71 14.71
C ILE A 33 7.34 -36.18 14.83
N LYS A 34 8.62 -36.50 14.66
CA LYS A 34 9.13 -37.87 14.81
C LYS A 34 8.99 -38.39 16.25
N SER A 35 9.23 -37.55 17.27
CA SER A 35 9.05 -37.93 18.68
C SER A 35 7.57 -38.13 19.02
N ARG A 36 6.67 -37.27 18.51
CA ARG A 36 5.21 -37.41 18.65
C ARG A 36 4.68 -38.66 17.95
N ILE A 37 5.20 -39.00 16.77
CA ILE A 37 4.86 -40.24 16.05
C ILE A 37 5.37 -41.47 16.81
N LEU A 38 6.57 -41.41 17.41
CA LEU A 38 7.12 -42.49 18.23
C LEU A 38 6.40 -42.64 19.58
N GLU A 39 5.95 -41.55 20.21
CA GLU A 39 5.10 -41.58 21.41
C GLU A 39 3.69 -42.09 21.11
N ALA A 40 3.09 -41.64 20.00
CA ALA A 40 1.82 -42.16 19.51
C ALA A 40 1.93 -43.66 19.19
N GLY A 41 3.03 -44.10 18.57
CA GLY A 41 3.32 -45.50 18.30
C GLY A 41 3.53 -46.35 19.56
N ARG A 42 4.18 -45.80 20.60
CA ARG A 42 4.35 -46.47 21.91
C ARG A 42 3.03 -46.55 22.69
N SER A 43 2.20 -45.50 22.64
CA SER A 43 0.86 -45.49 23.21
C SER A 43 -0.06 -46.49 22.50
N LEU A 44 0.02 -46.57 21.17
CA LEU A 44 -0.72 -47.55 20.36
C LEU A 44 -0.28 -48.99 20.67
N LEU A 45 1.03 -49.24 20.80
CA LEU A 45 1.58 -50.54 21.16
C LEU A 45 1.23 -50.97 22.60
N ALA A 46 1.20 -50.03 23.56
CA ALA A 46 0.75 -50.29 24.93
C ALA A 46 -0.75 -50.62 24.99
N THR A 47 -1.56 -49.93 24.18
CA THR A 47 -3.01 -50.19 24.06
C THR A 47 -3.29 -51.54 23.40
N LEU A 48 -2.52 -51.88 22.34
CA LEU A 48 -2.60 -53.16 21.62
C LEU A 48 -2.11 -54.36 22.46
N HIS A 49 -1.21 -54.16 23.43
CA HIS A 49 -0.81 -55.22 24.36
C HIS A 49 -1.87 -55.53 25.43
N SER A 50 -2.71 -54.54 25.80
CA SER A 50 -3.81 -54.73 26.76
C SER A 50 -5.06 -55.41 26.16
N LEU A 51 -5.20 -55.39 24.83
CA LEU A 51 -6.35 -55.95 24.10
C LEU A 51 -6.17 -57.41 23.65
N ARG A 52 -5.13 -58.10 24.14
CA ARG A 52 -4.83 -59.50 23.75
C ARG A 52 -5.70 -60.55 24.46
N THR A 53 -6.67 -60.14 25.25
CA THR A 53 -7.64 -61.04 25.88
C THR A 53 -9.06 -60.62 25.51
N GLY A 54 -9.54 -61.22 24.42
CA GLY A 54 -10.95 -61.33 24.09
C GLY A 54 -11.52 -60.22 23.19
N LEU A 55 -11.34 -60.33 21.87
CA LEU A 55 -12.31 -59.79 20.90
C LEU A 55 -12.18 -60.54 19.55
N ASN A 56 -13.30 -61.08 19.05
CA ASN A 56 -13.39 -61.86 17.80
C ASN A 56 -13.22 -60.97 16.55
N TRP A 57 -12.90 -61.62 15.41
CA TRP A 57 -12.51 -61.04 14.11
C TRP A 57 -13.40 -59.91 13.54
N ILE A 58 -14.63 -59.76 14.03
CA ILE A 58 -15.57 -58.67 13.66
C ILE A 58 -15.08 -57.29 14.18
N GLY A 59 -14.32 -57.24 15.29
CA GLY A 59 -13.78 -55.99 15.84
C GLY A 59 -12.66 -55.36 14.99
N TRP A 60 -11.90 -56.18 14.25
CA TRP A 60 -10.80 -55.70 13.40
C TRP A 60 -11.29 -55.04 12.11
N ALA A 61 -12.43 -55.49 11.56
CA ALA A 61 -13.06 -54.85 10.40
C ALA A 61 -13.62 -53.46 10.73
N GLY A 62 -14.17 -53.27 11.94
CA GLY A 62 -14.67 -51.98 12.41
C GLY A 62 -13.57 -50.94 12.68
N LEU A 63 -12.43 -51.36 13.23
CA LEU A 63 -11.32 -50.45 13.54
C LEU A 63 -10.54 -50.01 12.28
N GLY A 64 -10.41 -50.90 11.29
CA GLY A 64 -9.84 -50.55 9.97
C GLY A 64 -10.70 -49.54 9.21
N MET A 65 -12.03 -49.66 9.32
CA MET A 65 -12.97 -48.72 8.69
C MET A 65 -12.99 -47.35 9.39
N ALA A 66 -12.81 -47.31 10.72
CA ALA A 66 -12.70 -46.06 11.48
C ALA A 66 -11.39 -45.29 11.19
N ILE A 67 -10.26 -45.98 11.02
CA ILE A 67 -8.98 -45.36 10.66
C ILE A 67 -8.97 -44.91 9.19
N ALA A 68 -9.60 -45.68 8.29
CA ALA A 68 -9.78 -45.27 6.90
C ALA A 68 -10.75 -44.08 6.74
N LEU A 69 -11.79 -43.96 7.58
CA LEU A 69 -12.65 -42.77 7.61
C LEU A 69 -11.98 -41.55 8.26
N SER A 70 -11.03 -41.75 9.19
CA SER A 70 -10.32 -40.65 9.86
C SER A 70 -9.25 -40.00 8.98
N LEU A 71 -8.79 -40.68 7.93
CA LEU A 71 -7.78 -40.19 6.98
C LEU A 71 -8.38 -39.47 5.76
N VAL A 72 -9.72 -39.39 5.64
CA VAL A 72 -10.41 -38.78 4.48
C VAL A 72 -11.00 -37.38 4.79
N LEU A 73 -10.85 -36.88 6.02
CA LEU A 73 -11.44 -35.61 6.46
C LEU A 73 -10.42 -34.65 7.09
N THR A 74 -9.19 -34.60 6.59
CA THR A 74 -8.48 -33.31 6.66
C THR A 74 -9.08 -32.47 5.53
N PRO A 75 -9.89 -31.44 5.82
CA PRO A 75 -10.20 -30.48 4.78
C PRO A 75 -8.84 -29.93 4.36
N VAL A 76 -8.41 -30.23 3.15
CA VAL A 76 -7.47 -29.35 2.46
C VAL A 76 -8.20 -28.01 2.52
N ALA A 77 -7.68 -27.08 3.32
CA ALA A 77 -8.12 -25.71 3.26
C ALA A 77 -7.79 -25.24 1.85
N LEU A 78 -8.73 -25.46 0.92
CA LEU A 78 -8.79 -24.72 -0.32
C LEU A 78 -8.90 -23.29 0.15
N SER A 79 -7.78 -22.55 0.08
CA SER A 79 -7.78 -21.11 0.26
C SER A 79 -8.82 -20.59 -0.73
N SER A 80 -10.01 -20.26 -0.22
CA SER A 80 -11.07 -19.75 -1.06
C SER A 80 -10.62 -18.39 -1.54
N ALA A 81 -10.56 -18.21 -2.86
CA ALA A 81 -10.28 -16.89 -3.43
C ALA A 81 -11.20 -15.85 -2.75
N PRO A 82 -10.68 -14.65 -2.44
CA PRO A 82 -11.45 -13.64 -1.72
C PRO A 82 -12.73 -13.29 -2.49
N GLN A 83 -13.86 -13.18 -1.77
CA GLN A 83 -15.16 -12.87 -2.37
C GLN A 83 -15.22 -11.41 -2.87
N LYS A 84 -14.46 -10.51 -2.24
CA LYS A 84 -14.20 -9.14 -2.66
C LYS A 84 -12.71 -8.86 -2.46
N GLU A 85 -12.10 -8.09 -3.36
CA GLU A 85 -10.66 -7.77 -3.29
C GLU A 85 -10.39 -6.50 -4.09
N ILE A 86 -9.59 -5.58 -3.55
CA ILE A 86 -9.01 -4.48 -4.33
C ILE A 86 -7.92 -5.07 -5.24
N ARG A 87 -8.05 -4.83 -6.54
CA ARG A 87 -7.06 -5.21 -7.55
C ARG A 87 -6.72 -3.98 -8.37
N GLY A 88 -5.80 -3.21 -7.83
CA GLY A 88 -5.44 -1.89 -8.31
C GLY A 88 -4.21 -1.85 -9.20
N VAL A 89 -4.13 -0.81 -10.02
CA VAL A 89 -2.91 -0.45 -10.76
C VAL A 89 -2.79 1.07 -10.86
N TRP A 90 -1.60 1.59 -10.59
CA TRP A 90 -1.27 2.99 -10.87
C TRP A 90 -0.93 3.18 -12.35
N LEU A 91 -1.50 4.21 -12.95
CA LEU A 91 -1.17 4.67 -14.31
C LEU A 91 -0.45 6.01 -14.15
N THR A 92 0.87 5.98 -14.33
CA THR A 92 1.74 7.13 -14.14
C THR A 92 1.88 7.91 -15.45
N ASN A 93 2.37 9.15 -15.36
CA ASN A 93 2.92 9.91 -16.50
C ASN A 93 4.46 10.02 -16.46
N VAL A 94 5.09 9.40 -15.46
CA VAL A 94 6.54 9.22 -15.35
C VAL A 94 6.86 7.80 -15.77
N ASP A 95 7.90 7.65 -16.59
CA ASP A 95 8.28 6.36 -17.17
C ASP A 95 7.17 5.64 -17.94
N SER A 96 6.15 6.37 -18.40
CA SER A 96 4.93 5.85 -19.01
C SER A 96 4.37 6.83 -20.04
N ASP A 97 3.93 6.31 -21.19
CA ASP A 97 3.19 7.06 -22.22
C ASP A 97 1.70 6.66 -22.28
N VAL A 98 1.23 5.77 -21.39
CA VAL A 98 -0.13 5.22 -21.46
C VAL A 98 -1.20 6.31 -21.38
N LEU A 99 -0.93 7.33 -20.59
CA LEU A 99 -1.80 8.48 -20.38
C LEU A 99 -1.78 9.48 -21.56
N PHE A 100 -0.78 9.42 -22.44
CA PHE A 100 -0.60 10.39 -23.52
C PHE A 100 -1.11 9.94 -24.90
N SER A 101 -1.71 8.74 -24.99
CA SER A 101 -2.27 8.23 -26.24
C SER A 101 -3.67 7.63 -26.02
N ARG A 102 -4.67 8.13 -26.76
CA ARG A 102 -6.05 7.58 -26.74
C ARG A 102 -6.09 6.08 -27.00
N SER A 103 -5.29 5.62 -27.97
CA SER A 103 -5.22 4.20 -28.34
C SER A 103 -4.52 3.38 -27.25
N ALA A 104 -3.39 3.87 -26.71
CA ALA A 104 -2.67 3.19 -25.65
C ALA A 104 -3.54 3.07 -24.38
N LEU A 105 -4.21 4.16 -23.98
CA LEU A 105 -5.12 4.17 -22.85
C LEU A 105 -6.23 3.11 -23.00
N ASN A 106 -6.92 3.08 -24.15
CA ASN A 106 -7.99 2.12 -24.39
C ASN A 106 -7.47 0.67 -24.43
N GLN A 107 -6.26 0.44 -24.94
CA GLN A 107 -5.62 -0.87 -24.88
C GLN A 107 -5.27 -1.26 -23.43
N ALA A 108 -4.76 -0.33 -22.63
CA ALA A 108 -4.42 -0.54 -21.23
C ALA A 108 -5.66 -0.88 -20.39
N VAL A 109 -6.73 -0.08 -20.48
CA VAL A 109 -7.98 -0.31 -19.75
C VAL A 109 -8.59 -1.67 -20.14
N ARG A 110 -8.61 -2.02 -21.44
CA ARG A 110 -9.05 -3.36 -21.88
C ARG A 110 -8.17 -4.48 -21.34
N ARG A 111 -6.85 -4.28 -21.35
CA ARG A 111 -5.90 -5.25 -20.82
C ARG A 111 -6.13 -5.50 -19.33
N LEU A 112 -6.24 -4.44 -18.54
CA LEU A 112 -6.44 -4.52 -17.10
C LEU A 112 -7.76 -5.22 -16.74
N GLN A 113 -8.87 -4.89 -17.42
CA GLN A 113 -10.13 -5.62 -17.28
C GLN A 113 -9.98 -7.11 -17.63
N ARG A 114 -9.30 -7.43 -18.73
CA ARG A 114 -9.04 -8.83 -19.17
C ARG A 114 -8.19 -9.60 -18.15
N LEU A 115 -7.37 -8.91 -17.37
CA LEU A 115 -6.52 -9.46 -16.31
C LEU A 115 -7.19 -9.39 -14.93
N HIS A 116 -8.48 -9.05 -14.89
CA HIS A 116 -9.32 -9.05 -13.69
C HIS A 116 -8.86 -8.07 -12.59
N PHE A 117 -8.19 -6.98 -13.01
CA PHE A 117 -8.10 -5.76 -12.21
C PHE A 117 -9.48 -5.09 -12.14
N ASN A 118 -9.72 -4.35 -11.07
CA ASN A 118 -10.99 -3.65 -10.83
C ASN A 118 -10.83 -2.18 -10.45
N THR A 119 -9.61 -1.70 -10.18
CA THR A 119 -9.35 -0.31 -9.76
C THR A 119 -8.18 0.30 -10.54
N LEU A 120 -8.36 1.53 -11.03
CA LEU A 120 -7.36 2.32 -11.73
C LEU A 120 -7.04 3.58 -10.93
N TYR A 121 -5.75 3.83 -10.71
CA TYR A 121 -5.25 5.05 -10.05
C TYR A 121 -4.47 5.91 -11.06
N PRO A 122 -5.13 6.73 -11.89
CA PRO A 122 -4.46 7.57 -12.87
C PRO A 122 -3.88 8.84 -12.27
N THR A 123 -2.63 9.17 -12.59
CA THR A 123 -2.06 10.46 -12.17
C THR A 123 -2.84 11.63 -12.76
N VAL A 124 -3.24 12.57 -11.90
CA VAL A 124 -3.90 13.82 -12.29
C VAL A 124 -3.19 15.08 -11.83
N TRP A 125 -2.26 14.98 -10.87
CA TRP A 125 -1.40 16.07 -10.40
C TRP A 125 0.03 15.60 -10.26
N ASN A 126 0.92 16.11 -11.12
CA ASN A 126 2.33 15.75 -11.12
C ASN A 126 3.18 16.86 -11.74
N TRP A 127 4.43 17.01 -11.32
CA TRP A 127 5.38 18.02 -11.84
C TRP A 127 4.88 19.47 -11.79
N GLY A 128 3.95 19.79 -10.88
CA GLY A 128 3.34 21.12 -10.80
C GLY A 128 2.33 21.41 -11.92
N TYR A 129 1.73 20.38 -12.51
CA TYR A 129 0.69 20.50 -13.53
C TYR A 129 -0.44 19.50 -13.31
N THR A 130 -1.64 19.85 -13.77
CA THR A 130 -2.75 18.90 -13.92
C THR A 130 -2.65 18.13 -15.23
N LEU A 131 -3.08 16.86 -15.23
CA LEU A 131 -3.21 16.04 -16.44
C LEU A 131 -4.64 16.02 -17.01
N TYR A 132 -5.50 16.89 -16.47
CA TYR A 132 -6.85 17.17 -16.94
C TYR A 132 -7.03 18.70 -17.05
N PRO A 133 -7.94 19.19 -17.93
CA PRO A 133 -8.18 20.62 -18.07
C PRO A 133 -8.72 21.24 -16.77
N SER A 134 -7.94 22.11 -16.14
CA SER A 134 -8.25 22.69 -14.83
C SER A 134 -8.30 24.21 -14.87
N LYS A 135 -9.37 24.80 -14.31
CA LYS A 135 -9.46 26.26 -14.12
C LYS A 135 -8.63 26.71 -12.92
N VAL A 136 -8.51 25.86 -11.90
CA VAL A 136 -7.63 26.06 -10.74
C VAL A 136 -6.17 26.14 -11.19
N ALA A 137 -5.70 25.16 -11.97
CA ALA A 137 -4.34 25.21 -12.53
C ALA A 137 -4.13 26.44 -13.44
N GLN A 138 -5.13 26.82 -14.25
CA GLN A 138 -5.04 28.03 -15.07
C GLN A 138 -4.86 29.30 -14.23
N ARG A 139 -5.52 29.39 -13.07
CA ARG A 139 -5.42 30.52 -12.13
C ARG A 139 -4.03 30.59 -11.49
N ASP A 140 -3.60 29.50 -10.86
CA ASP A 140 -2.42 29.49 -9.98
C ASP A 140 -1.12 29.20 -10.74
N ILE A 141 -1.18 28.41 -11.81
CA ILE A 141 -0.01 27.96 -12.59
C ILE A 141 0.09 28.71 -13.93
N GLY A 142 -0.99 29.39 -14.35
CA GLY A 142 -1.04 30.06 -15.65
C GLY A 142 -1.25 29.10 -16.84
N ARG A 143 -1.45 27.80 -16.57
CA ARG A 143 -1.75 26.77 -17.56
C ARG A 143 -2.82 25.83 -17.04
N SER A 144 -3.83 25.56 -17.87
CA SER A 144 -4.91 24.64 -17.52
C SER A 144 -4.54 23.16 -17.60
N LEU A 145 -3.42 22.83 -18.25
CA LEU A 145 -3.07 21.45 -18.59
C LEU A 145 -1.56 21.29 -18.77
N TYR A 146 -1.04 20.12 -18.41
CA TYR A 146 0.33 19.72 -18.68
C TYR A 146 0.66 19.86 -20.18
N PRO A 147 1.74 20.58 -20.57
CA PRO A 147 2.04 20.92 -21.96
C PRO A 147 2.66 19.75 -22.74
N HIS A 148 1.96 18.62 -22.81
CA HIS A 148 2.36 17.46 -23.60
C HIS A 148 1.52 17.38 -24.89
N PRO A 149 2.12 17.13 -26.07
CA PRO A 149 1.38 17.07 -27.33
C PRO A 149 0.18 16.10 -27.29
N GLY A 150 0.32 14.97 -26.59
CA GLY A 150 -0.73 13.97 -26.40
C GLY A 150 -1.92 14.40 -25.53
N LEU A 151 -1.88 15.59 -24.93
CA LEU A 151 -2.95 16.17 -24.11
C LEU A 151 -3.60 17.44 -24.73
N SER A 152 -3.01 18.03 -25.77
CA SER A 152 -3.35 19.39 -26.27
C SER A 152 -4.85 19.71 -26.43
N ASP A 153 -5.65 18.76 -26.90
CA ASP A 153 -7.10 18.88 -27.12
C ASP A 153 -7.89 17.79 -26.37
N ARG A 154 -7.27 17.19 -25.34
CA ARG A 154 -7.69 15.94 -24.75
C ARG A 154 -7.97 16.08 -23.26
N ASP A 155 -9.19 15.74 -22.87
CA ASP A 155 -9.50 15.44 -21.48
C ASP A 155 -9.25 13.96 -21.20
N LEU A 156 -8.02 13.68 -20.76
CA LEU A 156 -7.58 12.34 -20.40
C LEU A 156 -8.46 11.71 -19.31
N LEU A 157 -8.82 12.49 -18.29
CA LEU A 157 -9.55 11.95 -17.14
C LEU A 157 -10.99 11.60 -17.53
N ALA A 158 -11.70 12.45 -18.26
CA ALA A 158 -13.03 12.16 -18.77
C ALA A 158 -13.05 10.87 -19.61
N GLU A 159 -12.05 10.69 -20.47
CA GLU A 159 -11.92 9.48 -21.27
C GLU A 159 -11.70 8.23 -20.44
N LEU A 160 -10.84 8.32 -19.42
CA LEU A 160 -10.52 7.18 -18.59
C LEU A 160 -11.71 6.78 -17.73
N VAL A 161 -12.40 7.74 -17.10
CA VAL A 161 -13.65 7.52 -16.36
C VAL A 161 -14.67 6.79 -17.24
N GLN A 162 -14.96 7.35 -18.43
CA GLN A 162 -15.92 6.74 -19.36
C GLN A 162 -15.50 5.33 -19.80
N GLN A 163 -14.21 5.07 -20.00
CA GLN A 163 -13.71 3.77 -20.44
C GLN A 163 -13.65 2.73 -19.32
N GLY A 164 -13.32 3.17 -18.10
CA GLY A 164 -13.24 2.36 -16.90
C GLY A 164 -14.63 1.90 -16.47
N HIS A 165 -15.57 2.84 -16.30
CA HIS A 165 -16.94 2.54 -15.89
C HIS A 165 -17.68 1.62 -16.86
N ARG A 166 -17.51 1.82 -18.18
CA ARG A 166 -18.07 0.90 -19.21
C ARG A 166 -17.57 -0.54 -19.08
N ARG A 167 -16.50 -0.76 -18.32
CA ARG A 167 -15.87 -2.06 -18.10
C ARG A 167 -15.95 -2.52 -16.63
N GLY A 168 -16.69 -1.80 -15.79
CA GLY A 168 -16.81 -2.10 -14.37
C GLY A 168 -15.51 -1.91 -13.59
N LEU A 169 -14.67 -0.95 -14.01
CA LEU A 169 -13.47 -0.56 -13.29
C LEU A 169 -13.73 0.75 -12.55
N SER A 170 -13.38 0.80 -11.27
CA SER A 170 -13.33 2.06 -10.51
C SER A 170 -12.15 2.90 -10.97
N VAL A 171 -12.35 4.20 -11.05
CA VAL A 171 -11.35 5.20 -11.41
C VAL A 171 -11.19 6.18 -10.25
N ILE A 172 -10.03 6.15 -9.61
CA ILE A 172 -9.71 6.95 -8.42
C ILE A 172 -8.49 7.81 -8.77
N PRO A 173 -8.68 9.05 -9.26
CA PRO A 173 -7.57 9.92 -9.63
C PRO A 173 -6.55 10.13 -8.52
N TRP A 174 -5.29 10.08 -8.91
CA TRP A 174 -4.13 10.12 -8.03
C TRP A 174 -3.44 11.48 -8.09
N VAL A 175 -3.45 12.18 -6.95
CA VAL A 175 -2.78 13.47 -6.73
C VAL A 175 -1.33 13.21 -6.30
N GLU A 176 -0.56 12.60 -7.20
CA GLU A 176 0.76 11.98 -6.95
C GLU A 176 1.74 12.88 -6.21
N PHE A 177 1.98 14.09 -6.71
CA PHE A 177 2.99 14.97 -6.13
C PHE A 177 2.57 15.60 -4.80
N GLY A 178 1.29 15.57 -4.43
CA GLY A 178 0.81 16.23 -3.21
C GLY A 178 1.45 17.62 -3.02
N LEU A 179 2.09 17.83 -1.88
CA LEU A 179 2.80 19.06 -1.51
C LEU A 179 4.17 19.23 -2.16
N MET A 180 4.72 18.22 -2.81
CA MET A 180 5.99 18.29 -3.54
C MET A 180 5.82 19.02 -4.88
N ALA A 181 6.79 19.85 -5.26
CA ALA A 181 6.82 20.50 -6.57
C ALA A 181 8.25 20.53 -7.13
N PRO A 182 8.43 20.54 -8.48
CA PRO A 182 9.72 20.89 -9.07
C PRO A 182 10.10 22.32 -8.68
N ALA A 183 11.35 22.53 -8.26
CA ALA A 183 11.82 23.83 -7.79
C ALA A 183 11.65 24.97 -8.81
N GLY A 184 11.78 24.65 -10.11
CA GLY A 184 11.60 25.61 -11.21
C GLY A 184 10.24 25.53 -11.91
N SER A 185 9.22 24.98 -11.25
CA SER A 185 7.87 24.91 -11.83
C SER A 185 7.20 26.30 -11.86
N GLU A 186 6.25 26.48 -12.78
CA GLU A 186 5.46 27.71 -12.87
C GLU A 186 4.69 28.00 -11.57
N LEU A 187 4.24 26.95 -10.87
CA LEU A 187 3.60 27.08 -9.55
C LEU A 187 4.54 27.79 -8.56
N VAL A 188 5.78 27.32 -8.46
CA VAL A 188 6.79 27.89 -7.54
C VAL A 188 7.20 29.29 -7.97
N HIS A 189 7.36 29.55 -9.27
CA HIS A 189 7.68 30.90 -9.75
C HIS A 189 6.58 31.92 -9.48
N ARG A 190 5.30 31.51 -9.54
CA ARG A 190 4.14 32.38 -9.31
C ARG A 190 3.81 32.55 -7.84
N HIS A 191 4.14 31.56 -7.02
CA HIS A 191 3.86 31.52 -5.59
C HIS A 191 5.11 31.16 -4.77
N PRO A 192 6.19 32.00 -4.82
CA PRO A 192 7.41 31.72 -4.07
C PRO A 192 7.18 31.73 -2.55
N ASP A 193 6.18 32.47 -2.08
CA ASP A 193 5.73 32.54 -0.69
C ASP A 193 5.06 31.24 -0.19
N TRP A 194 4.67 30.33 -1.09
CA TRP A 194 4.09 29.05 -0.72
C TRP A 194 5.13 28.01 -0.35
N VAL A 195 6.40 28.22 -0.67
CA VAL A 195 7.46 27.22 -0.47
C VAL A 195 8.01 27.29 0.95
N THR A 196 8.09 26.14 1.62
CA THR A 196 8.74 26.04 2.93
C THR A 196 10.25 25.80 2.82
N GLN A 197 10.96 25.95 3.93
CA GLN A 197 12.43 25.87 3.98
C GLN A 197 12.93 25.21 5.28
N ARG A 198 14.19 24.79 5.25
CA ARG A 198 14.96 24.40 6.45
C ARG A 198 15.31 25.60 7.31
N SER A 199 15.79 25.35 8.53
CA SER A 199 16.22 26.40 9.46
C SER A 199 17.39 27.25 8.96
N ASP A 200 18.18 26.76 8.00
CA ASP A 200 19.26 27.50 7.35
C ASP A 200 18.81 28.30 6.12
N GLY A 201 17.51 28.28 5.79
CA GLY A 201 16.91 28.95 4.64
C GLY A 201 17.00 28.16 3.33
N SER A 202 17.64 26.99 3.30
CA SER A 202 17.66 26.14 2.11
C SER A 202 16.31 25.46 1.86
N GLN A 203 15.91 25.38 0.59
CA GLN A 203 14.60 24.85 0.18
C GLN A 203 14.67 23.53 -0.59
N ILE A 204 15.81 23.27 -1.23
CA ILE A 204 15.95 22.17 -2.19
C ILE A 204 16.18 20.84 -1.48
N ILE A 205 15.45 19.82 -1.92
CA ILE A 205 15.71 18.40 -1.66
C ILE A 205 15.90 17.72 -3.02
N LEU A 206 16.93 16.88 -3.14
CA LEU A 206 17.22 16.15 -4.38
C LEU A 206 16.51 14.79 -4.37
N GLU A 207 15.38 14.70 -5.05
CA GLU A 207 14.70 13.42 -5.30
C GLU A 207 15.58 12.55 -6.21
N GLY A 208 15.79 11.30 -5.80
CA GLY A 208 16.71 10.37 -6.48
C GLY A 208 18.16 10.87 -6.57
N GLY A 209 18.52 11.89 -5.78
CA GLY A 209 19.82 12.55 -5.84
C GLY A 209 20.04 13.46 -7.06
N VAL A 210 19.02 13.69 -7.89
CA VAL A 210 19.19 14.40 -9.17
C VAL A 210 18.10 15.42 -9.49
N HIS A 211 16.87 15.24 -9.00
CA HIS A 211 15.76 16.12 -9.34
C HIS A 211 15.53 17.14 -8.20
N PRO A 212 15.75 18.45 -8.43
CA PRO A 212 15.52 19.46 -7.41
C PRO A 212 14.03 19.64 -7.13
N ARG A 213 13.62 19.32 -5.91
CA ARG A 213 12.28 19.46 -5.37
C ARG A 213 12.21 20.50 -4.28
N VAL A 214 11.04 21.08 -4.12
CA VAL A 214 10.63 21.90 -2.99
C VAL A 214 9.28 21.39 -2.47
N TRP A 215 8.91 21.80 -1.27
CA TRP A 215 7.60 21.50 -0.69
C TRP A 215 6.79 22.77 -0.47
N LEU A 216 5.51 22.68 -0.79
CA LEU A 216 4.51 23.69 -0.46
C LEU A 216 4.21 23.62 1.04
N ASN A 217 4.03 24.78 1.67
CA ASN A 217 3.74 24.90 3.08
C ASN A 217 2.26 24.55 3.35
N PRO A 218 1.95 23.44 4.05
CA PRO A 218 0.57 23.03 4.34
C PRO A 218 -0.18 23.99 5.26
N ALA A 219 0.52 24.85 6.01
CA ALA A 219 -0.08 25.89 6.85
C ALA A 219 -0.50 27.12 6.03
N HIS A 220 0.08 27.33 4.85
CA HIS A 220 -0.16 28.53 4.06
C HIS A 220 -1.58 28.52 3.46
N PRO A 221 -2.40 29.56 3.67
CA PRO A 221 -3.81 29.55 3.26
C PRO A 221 -3.97 29.46 1.73
N GLY A 222 -3.01 29.99 0.96
CA GLY A 222 -2.99 29.84 -0.49
C GLY A 222 -2.81 28.39 -0.93
N VAL A 223 -1.96 27.62 -0.23
CA VAL A 223 -1.75 26.19 -0.51
C VAL A 223 -2.98 25.39 -0.13
N GLN A 224 -3.60 25.69 1.03
CA GLN A 224 -4.83 25.05 1.46
C GLN A 224 -5.96 25.27 0.46
N ALA A 225 -6.19 26.52 0.06
CA ALA A 225 -7.19 26.87 -0.95
C ALA A 225 -6.91 26.19 -2.29
N PHE A 226 -5.65 26.12 -2.73
CA PHE A 226 -5.28 25.46 -3.97
C PHE A 226 -5.70 23.99 -4.00
N PHE A 227 -5.33 23.19 -2.98
CA PHE A 227 -5.70 21.78 -2.95
C PHE A 227 -7.21 21.57 -2.76
N VAL A 228 -7.86 22.35 -1.89
CA VAL A 228 -9.31 22.28 -1.69
C VAL A 228 -10.04 22.59 -3.00
N ASP A 229 -9.66 23.64 -3.71
CA ASP A 229 -10.26 23.99 -5.00
C ASP A 229 -9.99 22.91 -6.05
N LEU A 230 -8.77 22.36 -6.11
CA LEU A 230 -8.38 21.33 -7.06
C LEU A 230 -9.19 20.04 -6.89
N VAL A 231 -9.32 19.54 -5.66
CA VAL A 231 -10.12 18.34 -5.38
C VAL A 231 -11.60 18.60 -5.59
N THR A 232 -12.11 19.78 -5.19
CA THR A 232 -13.50 20.20 -5.41
C THR A 232 -13.81 20.23 -6.91
N GLU A 233 -12.90 20.74 -7.74
CA GLU A 233 -13.04 20.73 -9.20
C GLU A 233 -13.13 19.30 -9.75
N LEU A 234 -12.23 18.41 -9.33
CA LEU A 234 -12.23 17.00 -9.73
C LEU A 234 -13.55 16.31 -9.40
N VAL A 235 -13.99 16.40 -8.14
CA VAL A 235 -15.24 15.75 -7.69
C VAL A 235 -16.48 16.45 -8.21
N SER A 236 -16.41 17.68 -8.69
CA SER A 236 -17.58 18.35 -9.28
C SER A 236 -17.74 18.02 -10.77
N GLN A 237 -16.63 17.83 -11.49
CA GLN A 237 -16.63 17.73 -12.95
C GLN A 237 -16.63 16.30 -13.48
N TYR A 238 -16.07 15.35 -12.72
CA TYR A 238 -15.89 13.98 -13.18
C TYR A 238 -16.64 13.01 -12.29
N ASP A 239 -17.28 12.02 -12.90
CA ASP A 239 -17.91 10.89 -12.22
C ASP A 239 -16.82 9.91 -11.75
N ILE A 240 -16.03 10.31 -10.77
CA ILE A 240 -14.92 9.53 -10.21
C ILE A 240 -15.38 8.81 -8.95
N ASP A 241 -14.85 7.61 -8.74
CA ASP A 241 -15.20 6.74 -7.60
C ASP A 241 -14.51 7.19 -6.29
N GLY A 242 -13.46 7.99 -6.40
CA GLY A 242 -12.71 8.53 -5.28
C GLY A 242 -11.59 9.46 -5.72
N ILE A 243 -10.86 10.02 -4.75
CA ILE A 243 -9.57 10.69 -4.96
C ILE A 243 -8.54 10.00 -4.08
N GLN A 244 -7.33 9.80 -4.61
CA GLN A 244 -6.20 9.28 -3.87
C GLN A 244 -5.08 10.30 -3.76
N PHE A 245 -4.56 10.49 -2.55
CA PHE A 245 -3.26 11.11 -2.29
C PHE A 245 -2.21 10.04 -1.97
N ASP A 246 -0.94 10.44 -1.97
CA ASP A 246 0.20 9.55 -1.72
C ASP A 246 1.03 10.01 -0.51
N ASP A 247 2.19 9.40 -0.30
CA ASP A 247 3.23 9.80 0.65
C ASP A 247 3.69 11.26 0.50
N HIS A 248 3.50 11.87 -0.68
CA HIS A 248 3.75 13.29 -0.90
C HIS A 248 2.67 14.25 -0.35
N LEU A 249 1.54 13.77 0.18
CA LEU A 249 0.70 14.58 1.08
C LEU A 249 1.31 14.57 2.49
N GLY A 250 2.54 15.05 2.55
CA GLY A 250 3.41 15.08 3.71
C GLY A 250 4.50 16.11 3.47
N MET A 251 5.21 16.48 4.52
CA MET A 251 6.28 17.48 4.48
C MET A 251 7.53 16.91 5.17
N PRO A 252 8.69 16.87 4.48
CA PRO A 252 9.95 16.44 5.06
C PRO A 252 10.21 17.07 6.43
N VAL A 253 10.60 16.25 7.40
CA VAL A 253 10.78 16.63 8.81
C VAL A 253 11.83 17.74 9.02
N GLU A 254 12.68 18.00 8.03
CA GLU A 254 13.66 19.09 8.05
C GLU A 254 13.08 20.47 7.67
N LEU A 255 11.84 20.54 7.17
CA LEU A 255 11.19 21.77 6.68
C LEU A 255 10.20 22.37 7.70
N GLY A 256 9.59 23.51 7.36
CA GLY A 256 8.66 24.24 8.23
C GLY A 256 9.26 25.45 8.95
N TYR A 257 10.41 25.96 8.50
CA TYR A 257 11.10 27.12 9.08
C TYR A 257 11.01 28.38 8.19
N ASP A 258 10.01 28.45 7.31
CA ASP A 258 9.68 29.66 6.56
C ASP A 258 9.00 30.71 7.46
N ASP A 259 9.03 31.97 7.02
CA ASP A 259 8.52 33.10 7.79
C ASP A 259 7.05 32.94 8.19
N TYR A 260 6.23 32.33 7.32
CA TYR A 260 4.83 32.07 7.62
C TYR A 260 4.69 31.05 8.74
N SER A 261 5.35 29.89 8.63
CA SER A 261 5.34 28.84 9.66
C SER A 261 5.86 29.37 11.01
N LEU A 262 6.97 30.10 11.02
CA LEU A 262 7.54 30.70 12.23
C LEU A 262 6.61 31.76 12.84
N GLY A 263 5.97 32.57 12.01
CA GLY A 263 4.96 33.54 12.43
C GLY A 263 3.76 32.87 13.10
N LEU A 264 3.20 31.84 12.46
CA LEU A 264 2.05 31.09 12.97
C LEU A 264 2.39 30.33 14.26
N TYR A 265 3.58 29.74 14.35
CA TYR A 265 4.03 29.08 15.57
C TYR A 265 4.10 30.07 16.74
N ARG A 266 4.77 31.21 16.56
CA ARG A 266 4.84 32.28 17.58
C ARG A 266 3.45 32.76 18.01
N GLN A 267 2.52 32.91 17.07
CA GLN A 267 1.15 33.32 17.39
C GLN A 267 0.42 32.31 18.28
N THR A 268 0.70 31.02 18.12
CA THR A 268 0.05 29.93 18.85
C THR A 268 0.80 29.50 20.11
N HIS A 269 1.98 30.08 20.38
CA HIS A 269 2.89 29.72 21.47
C HIS A 269 3.43 30.94 22.22
N ASP A 270 2.58 31.95 22.47
CA ASP A 270 2.92 33.13 23.28
C ASP A 270 4.20 33.88 22.86
N GLY A 271 4.49 33.90 21.55
CA GLY A 271 5.67 34.55 20.98
C GLY A 271 6.94 33.70 20.99
N ALA A 272 6.91 32.46 21.49
CA ALA A 272 8.06 31.56 21.48
C ALA A 272 8.42 31.12 20.05
N ASN A 273 9.72 31.02 19.77
CA ASN A 273 10.21 30.39 18.53
C ASN A 273 10.15 28.86 18.68
N PRO A 274 9.99 28.11 17.57
CA PRO A 274 10.05 26.66 17.62
C PRO A 274 11.45 26.17 18.04
N PRO A 275 11.54 24.96 18.61
CA PRO A 275 12.80 24.26 18.85
C PRO A 275 13.68 24.19 17.60
N THR A 276 15.01 24.20 17.79
CA THR A 276 15.98 24.01 16.70
C THR A 276 16.15 22.55 16.31
N ASP A 277 15.80 21.63 17.20
CA ASP A 277 15.79 20.20 16.90
C ASP A 277 14.59 19.87 16.01
N ILE A 278 14.88 19.42 14.79
CA ILE A 278 13.85 19.02 13.82
C ILE A 278 13.05 17.81 14.31
N HIS A 279 13.56 17.04 15.28
CA HIS A 279 12.90 15.89 15.88
C HIS A 279 12.32 16.18 17.27
N ASP A 280 12.26 17.45 17.71
CA ASP A 280 11.53 17.80 18.93
C ASP A 280 10.07 17.33 18.81
N PRO A 281 9.56 16.51 19.76
CA PRO A 281 8.23 15.92 19.62
C PRO A 281 7.09 16.93 19.51
N ALA A 282 7.17 18.07 20.22
CA ALA A 282 6.15 19.10 20.16
C ALA A 282 6.20 19.84 18.82
N TRP A 283 7.40 20.07 18.29
CA TRP A 283 7.58 20.70 16.98
C TRP A 283 7.17 19.80 15.81
N MET A 284 7.52 18.51 15.86
CA MET A 284 7.01 17.52 14.90
C MET A 284 5.49 17.47 14.95
N ARG A 285 4.89 17.37 16.14
CA ARG A 285 3.44 17.36 16.31
C ARG A 285 2.79 18.58 15.69
N TRP A 286 3.26 19.78 16.01
CA TRP A 286 2.66 21.02 15.50
C TRP A 286 2.69 21.10 13.96
N ARG A 287 3.80 20.68 13.33
CA ARG A 287 3.90 20.66 11.86
C ARG A 287 3.03 19.56 11.24
N ALA A 288 2.99 18.37 11.85
CA ALA A 288 2.09 17.29 11.45
C ALA A 288 0.61 17.69 11.58
N ASP A 289 0.26 18.53 12.56
CA ASP A 289 -1.08 19.12 12.68
C ASP A 289 -1.42 20.02 11.49
N GLN A 290 -0.46 20.76 10.92
CA GLN A 290 -0.71 21.57 9.72
C GLN A 290 -1.01 20.70 8.49
N VAL A 291 -0.27 19.60 8.30
CA VAL A 291 -0.57 18.62 7.25
C VAL A 291 -1.94 17.98 7.49
N THR A 292 -2.24 17.63 8.74
CA THR A 292 -3.53 17.04 9.15
C THR A 292 -4.70 17.98 8.88
N ASN A 293 -4.55 19.28 9.19
CA ASN A 293 -5.57 20.29 8.94
C ASN A 293 -5.87 20.42 7.43
N LEU A 294 -4.87 20.28 6.57
CA LEU A 294 -5.07 20.25 5.13
C LEU A 294 -5.84 18.98 4.70
N ALA A 295 -5.45 17.81 5.19
CA ALA A 295 -6.13 16.55 4.90
C ALA A 295 -7.62 16.60 5.33
N GLU A 296 -7.90 17.17 6.50
CA GLU A 296 -9.26 17.41 7.01
C GLU A 296 -10.08 18.32 6.07
N GLN A 297 -9.50 19.44 5.64
CA GLN A 297 -10.17 20.37 4.71
C GLN A 297 -10.48 19.69 3.36
N ILE A 298 -9.52 18.94 2.83
CA ILE A 298 -9.69 18.16 1.59
C ILE A 298 -10.84 17.16 1.75
N PHE A 299 -10.86 16.40 2.85
CA PHE A 299 -11.91 15.42 3.11
C PHE A 299 -13.29 16.07 3.12
N TYR A 300 -13.48 17.12 3.93
CA TYR A 300 -14.78 17.78 4.02
C TYR A 300 -15.20 18.45 2.71
N ALA A 301 -14.26 19.00 1.93
CA ALA A 301 -14.55 19.56 0.62
C ALA A 301 -15.04 18.48 -0.36
N VAL A 302 -14.40 17.31 -0.39
CA VAL A 302 -14.84 16.17 -1.21
C VAL A 302 -16.25 15.73 -0.80
N LYS A 303 -16.47 15.53 0.50
CA LYS A 303 -17.76 15.04 1.02
C LYS A 303 -18.89 16.02 0.85
N ALA A 304 -18.61 17.33 0.88
CA ALA A 304 -19.60 18.37 0.64
C ALA A 304 -20.13 18.35 -0.81
N VAL A 305 -19.31 17.92 -1.79
CA VAL A 305 -19.74 17.83 -3.19
C VAL A 305 -20.32 16.45 -3.50
N ARG A 306 -19.64 15.38 -3.09
CA ARG A 306 -20.04 14.00 -3.37
C ARG A 306 -19.76 13.13 -2.13
N PRO A 307 -20.77 12.94 -1.24
CA PRO A 307 -20.62 12.13 -0.03
C PRO A 307 -20.09 10.71 -0.29
N ASP A 308 -20.51 10.09 -1.39
CA ASP A 308 -20.11 8.73 -1.77
C ASP A 308 -18.72 8.64 -2.43
N CYS A 309 -18.05 9.77 -2.70
CA CYS A 309 -16.71 9.79 -3.30
C CYS A 309 -15.66 9.40 -2.27
N LEU A 310 -14.94 8.31 -2.49
CA LEU A 310 -13.92 7.82 -1.56
C LEU A 310 -12.75 8.82 -1.41
N VAL A 311 -12.26 9.03 -0.19
CA VAL A 311 -10.95 9.66 0.07
C VAL A 311 -9.94 8.59 0.44
N ALA A 312 -9.07 8.25 -0.51
CA ALA A 312 -8.04 7.22 -0.36
C ALA A 312 -6.65 7.83 -0.13
N LEU A 313 -5.77 7.06 0.53
CA LEU A 313 -4.36 7.41 0.70
C LEU A 313 -3.47 6.21 0.40
N SER A 314 -2.35 6.45 -0.28
CA SER A 314 -1.30 5.46 -0.54
C SER A 314 -0.02 5.85 0.21
N PRO A 315 0.10 5.64 1.53
CA PRO A 315 1.24 6.14 2.29
C PRO A 315 2.39 5.12 2.39
N ASN A 316 3.56 5.59 2.84
CA ASN A 316 4.59 4.71 3.40
C ASN A 316 4.13 4.07 4.74
N PRO A 317 4.82 3.03 5.24
CA PRO A 317 4.63 2.55 6.60
C PRO A 317 4.65 3.68 7.64
N ARG A 318 3.85 3.55 8.69
CA ARG A 318 3.47 4.63 9.61
C ARG A 318 4.66 5.38 10.19
N GLU A 319 5.62 4.66 10.75
CA GLU A 319 6.80 5.26 11.39
C GLU A 319 7.57 6.12 10.39
N PHE A 320 7.86 5.58 9.20
CA PHE A 320 8.55 6.34 8.16
C PHE A 320 7.74 7.54 7.67
N ALA A 321 6.43 7.38 7.45
CA ALA A 321 5.56 8.45 7.01
C ALA A 321 5.53 9.63 8.00
N TYR A 322 5.48 9.35 9.31
CA TYR A 322 5.47 10.38 10.34
C TYR A 322 6.87 10.95 10.59
N ASP A 323 7.87 10.11 10.79
CA ASP A 323 9.21 10.52 11.23
C ASP A 323 9.97 11.26 10.14
N MET A 324 9.75 10.89 8.87
CA MET A 324 10.43 11.52 7.74
C MET A 324 9.59 12.59 7.06
N TYR A 325 8.26 12.47 7.07
CA TYR A 325 7.36 13.32 6.28
C TYR A 325 6.18 13.93 7.06
N LEU A 326 6.15 13.80 8.38
CA LEU A 326 5.10 14.40 9.23
C LEU A 326 3.66 13.99 8.80
N GLN A 327 3.51 12.89 8.07
CA GLN A 327 2.24 12.39 7.55
C GLN A 327 1.63 11.44 8.58
N ASP A 328 0.74 11.98 9.42
CA ASP A 328 0.06 11.25 10.50
C ASP A 328 -1.17 10.48 10.02
N TRP A 329 -0.99 9.61 9.02
CA TRP A 329 -2.11 8.93 8.36
C TRP A 329 -2.89 8.01 9.30
N TRP A 330 -2.26 7.47 10.34
CA TRP A 330 -2.97 6.67 11.35
C TRP A 330 -4.01 7.50 12.09
N ASN A 331 -3.65 8.71 12.53
CA ASN A 331 -4.62 9.63 13.12
C ASN A 331 -5.72 10.02 12.13
N TRP A 332 -5.39 10.19 10.85
CA TRP A 332 -6.38 10.51 9.82
C TRP A 332 -7.41 9.41 9.64
N THR A 333 -7.00 8.13 9.75
CA THR A 333 -7.95 7.01 9.70
C THR A 333 -8.85 6.99 10.93
N GLN A 334 -8.30 7.21 12.14
CA GLN A 334 -9.11 7.28 13.37
C GLN A 334 -10.12 8.44 13.36
N ARG A 335 -9.77 9.55 12.70
CA ARG A 335 -10.65 10.72 12.54
C ARG A 335 -11.62 10.59 11.36
N GLY A 336 -11.51 9.54 10.54
CA GLY A 336 -12.38 9.29 9.39
C GLY A 336 -12.07 10.14 8.16
N PHE A 337 -10.88 10.75 8.06
CA PHE A 337 -10.49 11.55 6.89
C PHE A 337 -9.95 10.71 5.72
N VAL A 338 -9.61 9.46 5.99
CA VAL A 338 -9.17 8.47 5.01
C VAL A 338 -10.08 7.27 5.13
N GLU A 339 -10.68 6.87 4.02
CA GLU A 339 -11.67 5.79 3.93
C GLU A 339 -11.10 4.54 3.26
N GLU A 340 -9.94 4.64 2.62
CA GLU A 340 -9.18 3.51 2.08
C GLU A 340 -7.68 3.78 2.16
N LEU A 341 -6.93 2.76 2.57
CA LEU A 341 -5.48 2.77 2.57
C LEU A 341 -4.92 1.78 1.56
N ILE A 342 -3.87 2.18 0.85
CA ILE A 342 -3.03 1.29 0.06
C ILE A 342 -1.57 1.49 0.50
N VAL A 343 -1.14 0.79 1.55
CA VAL A 343 0.19 1.02 2.16
C VAL A 343 1.29 0.51 1.24
N GLN A 344 2.31 1.32 0.98
CA GLN A 344 3.38 1.03 0.03
C GLN A 344 4.46 0.12 0.62
N LEU A 345 4.31 -1.19 0.43
CA LEU A 345 5.26 -2.18 0.90
C LEU A 345 6.18 -2.64 -0.23
N TYR A 346 6.99 -1.71 -0.75
CA TYR A 346 7.96 -1.98 -1.81
C TYR A 346 9.22 -2.65 -1.28
N ARG A 347 9.08 -3.87 -0.77
CA ARG A 347 10.16 -4.69 -0.22
C ARG A 347 10.50 -5.82 -1.19
N SER A 348 11.79 -6.09 -1.37
CA SER A 348 12.28 -7.27 -2.10
C SER A 348 12.55 -8.47 -1.20
N ASP A 349 12.52 -8.27 0.12
CA ASP A 349 12.77 -9.26 1.15
C ASP A 349 11.44 -9.62 1.84
N MET A 350 11.12 -10.92 1.86
CA MET A 350 9.84 -11.40 2.38
C MET A 350 9.74 -11.39 3.90
N ASP A 351 10.86 -11.40 4.63
CA ASP A 351 10.84 -11.29 6.08
C ASP A 351 10.50 -9.86 6.47
N ARG A 352 11.15 -8.87 5.84
CA ARG A 352 10.78 -7.45 5.99
C ARG A 352 9.34 -7.17 5.54
N PHE A 353 8.90 -7.76 4.42
CA PHE A 353 7.52 -7.59 3.96
C PHE A 353 6.50 -8.09 4.99
N ARG A 354 6.78 -9.20 5.68
CA ARG A 354 5.92 -9.72 6.76
C ARG A 354 5.99 -8.84 8.01
N GLU A 355 7.17 -8.38 8.40
CA GLU A 355 7.36 -7.47 9.55
C GLU A 355 6.54 -6.18 9.41
N GLU A 356 6.45 -5.61 8.20
CA GLU A 356 5.63 -4.43 7.92
C GLU A 356 4.13 -4.73 8.00
N LEU A 357 3.72 -5.95 7.62
CA LEU A 357 2.32 -6.37 7.68
C LEU A 357 1.86 -6.77 9.09
N ASP A 358 2.79 -7.05 9.99
CA ASP A 358 2.53 -7.40 11.39
C ASP A 358 2.55 -6.15 12.30
N GLN A 359 2.61 -4.95 11.72
CA GLN A 359 2.53 -3.70 12.47
C GLN A 359 1.12 -3.48 13.04
N PRO A 360 0.99 -2.94 14.28
CA PRO A 360 -0.30 -2.81 14.96
C PRO A 360 -1.34 -2.01 14.18
N GLU A 361 -0.95 -0.94 13.49
CA GLU A 361 -1.87 -0.14 12.66
C GLU A 361 -2.43 -0.90 11.44
N ILE A 362 -1.73 -1.92 10.94
CA ILE A 362 -2.21 -2.76 9.85
C ILE A 362 -3.24 -3.76 10.39
N GLU A 363 -2.93 -4.41 11.52
CA GLU A 363 -3.83 -5.38 12.17
C GLU A 363 -5.11 -4.73 12.72
N GLN A 364 -5.02 -3.47 13.16
CA GLN A 364 -6.13 -2.71 13.76
C GLN A 364 -6.90 -1.84 12.76
N ALA A 365 -6.63 -2.00 11.46
CA ALA A 365 -7.33 -1.24 10.43
C ALA A 365 -8.84 -1.53 10.46
N HIS A 366 -9.66 -0.48 10.58
CA HIS A 366 -11.12 -0.56 10.59
C HIS A 366 -11.75 -0.05 9.28
N ILE A 367 -10.91 0.35 8.32
CA ILE A 367 -11.25 0.71 6.95
C ILE A 367 -10.60 -0.29 5.98
N PRO A 368 -11.05 -0.40 4.72
CA PRO A 368 -10.35 -1.15 3.69
C PRO A 368 -8.86 -0.76 3.61
N LEU A 369 -7.99 -1.71 3.95
CA LEU A 369 -6.54 -1.55 3.85
C LEU A 369 -5.99 -2.59 2.87
N GLY A 370 -5.50 -2.12 1.73
CA GLY A 370 -4.74 -2.91 0.76
C GLY A 370 -3.25 -2.58 0.81
N VAL A 371 -2.48 -3.28 -0.02
CA VAL A 371 -1.01 -3.16 -0.07
C VAL A 371 -0.54 -2.82 -1.48
N GLY A 372 0.26 -1.76 -1.57
CA GLY A 372 1.03 -1.43 -2.77
C GLY A 372 2.22 -2.38 -2.92
N ILE A 373 2.29 -3.10 -4.04
CA ILE A 373 3.38 -4.01 -4.39
C ILE A 373 4.12 -3.46 -5.61
N LEU A 374 5.44 -3.38 -5.52
CA LEU A 374 6.30 -2.99 -6.64
C LEU A 374 6.44 -4.16 -7.60
N THR A 375 5.96 -4.02 -8.84
CA THR A 375 6.14 -5.08 -9.85
C THR A 375 7.36 -4.89 -10.75
N GLY A 376 8.04 -3.75 -10.61
CA GLY A 376 9.30 -3.43 -11.26
C GLY A 376 9.50 -1.94 -11.45
N LEU A 377 10.69 -1.58 -11.90
CA LEU A 377 10.99 -0.27 -12.48
C LEU A 377 11.21 -0.43 -13.99
N ARG A 378 11.33 0.68 -14.72
CA ARG A 378 11.69 0.66 -16.14
C ARG A 378 12.94 -0.21 -16.33
N ASN A 379 12.81 -1.27 -17.15
CA ASN A 379 13.85 -2.26 -17.45
C ASN A 379 14.37 -3.09 -16.26
N ARG A 380 13.67 -3.12 -15.12
CA ARG A 380 14.04 -3.94 -13.95
C ARG A 380 12.78 -4.58 -13.35
N PRO A 381 12.24 -5.64 -13.98
CA PRO A 381 11.06 -6.33 -13.46
C PRO A 381 11.38 -7.05 -12.14
N VAL A 382 10.40 -7.09 -11.24
CA VAL A 382 10.44 -7.98 -10.06
C VAL A 382 9.96 -9.36 -10.49
N GLU A 383 10.58 -10.43 -10.00
CA GLU A 383 10.18 -11.80 -10.35
C GLU A 383 8.74 -12.12 -9.92
N MET A 384 8.01 -12.84 -10.78
CA MET A 384 6.59 -13.14 -10.53
C MET A 384 6.37 -14.05 -9.32
N ASP A 385 7.34 -14.91 -8.97
CA ASP A 385 7.23 -15.78 -7.80
C ASP A 385 7.24 -14.95 -6.51
N LEU A 386 8.07 -13.90 -6.43
CA LEU A 386 8.07 -12.97 -5.30
C LEU A 386 6.75 -12.18 -5.24
N ILE A 387 6.28 -11.65 -6.38
CA ILE A 387 4.98 -10.95 -6.44
C ILE A 387 3.84 -11.88 -5.99
N ALA A 388 3.84 -13.14 -6.44
CA ALA A 388 2.83 -14.12 -6.04
C ALA A 388 2.88 -14.43 -4.54
N GLU A 389 4.08 -14.58 -3.97
CA GLU A 389 4.25 -14.79 -2.53
C GLU A 389 3.76 -13.59 -1.72
N GLN A 390 4.04 -12.36 -2.16
CA GLN A 390 3.54 -11.13 -1.53
C GLN A 390 2.01 -11.06 -1.59
N VAL A 391 1.41 -11.29 -2.76
CA VAL A 391 -0.06 -11.32 -2.93
C VAL A 391 -0.70 -12.35 -2.00
N GLN A 392 -0.13 -13.56 -1.93
CA GLN A 392 -0.66 -14.58 -1.03
C GLN A 392 -0.50 -14.18 0.44
N THR A 393 0.64 -13.60 0.81
CA THR A 393 0.91 -13.13 2.18
C THR A 393 -0.07 -12.03 2.63
N VAL A 394 -0.50 -11.16 1.71
CA VAL A 394 -1.54 -10.16 1.95
C VAL A 394 -2.91 -10.81 2.14
N ARG A 395 -3.27 -11.78 1.28
CA ARG A 395 -4.53 -12.53 1.39
C ARG A 395 -4.63 -13.35 2.67
N ASP A 396 -3.53 -13.94 3.12
CA ASP A 396 -3.45 -14.73 4.36
C ASP A 396 -3.71 -13.87 5.62
N ARG A 397 -3.54 -12.55 5.53
CA ARG A 397 -3.88 -11.57 6.58
C ARG A 397 -5.28 -10.97 6.42
N HIS A 398 -6.06 -11.44 5.45
CA HIS A 398 -7.41 -10.96 5.18
C HIS A 398 -7.50 -9.44 4.92
N LEU A 399 -6.42 -8.85 4.40
CA LEU A 399 -6.39 -7.45 3.98
C LEU A 399 -7.25 -7.23 2.73
N ALA A 400 -7.62 -5.98 2.47
CA ALA A 400 -8.63 -5.65 1.47
C ALA A 400 -8.20 -5.90 0.02
N GLY A 401 -6.91 -6.04 -0.24
CA GLY A 401 -6.39 -6.43 -1.55
C GLY A 401 -5.00 -5.88 -1.84
N VAL A 402 -4.65 -5.83 -3.12
CA VAL A 402 -3.34 -5.39 -3.60
C VAL A 402 -3.47 -4.42 -4.77
N SER A 403 -2.51 -3.51 -4.85
CA SER A 403 -2.35 -2.60 -5.97
C SER A 403 -0.91 -2.66 -6.48
N PHE A 404 -0.71 -2.61 -7.79
CA PHE A 404 0.63 -2.72 -8.36
C PHE A 404 1.16 -1.39 -8.87
N PHE A 405 2.31 -0.99 -8.34
CA PHE A 405 3.11 0.09 -8.90
C PHE A 405 4.06 -0.51 -9.93
N PHE A 406 3.90 -0.24 -11.23
CA PHE A 406 2.84 0.49 -11.95
C PHE A 406 2.54 -0.18 -13.31
N TYR A 407 1.58 0.33 -14.10
CA TYR A 407 1.08 -0.32 -15.33
C TYR A 407 2.17 -0.84 -16.29
N GLU A 408 3.17 -0.05 -16.63
CA GLU A 408 4.26 -0.43 -17.56
C GLU A 408 5.09 -1.58 -17.00
N SER A 409 5.31 -1.58 -15.69
CA SER A 409 6.10 -2.61 -15.03
C SER A 409 5.40 -3.98 -15.05
N LEU A 410 4.09 -4.06 -15.28
CA LEU A 410 3.42 -5.35 -15.52
C LEU A 410 4.07 -6.12 -16.69
N GLY A 411 4.59 -5.41 -17.71
CA GLY A 411 5.32 -6.00 -18.85
C GLY A 411 4.54 -7.10 -19.58
N ASP A 412 5.24 -8.02 -20.23
CA ASP A 412 4.62 -9.13 -20.98
C ASP A 412 4.24 -10.33 -20.08
N ARG A 413 3.62 -10.05 -18.93
CA ARG A 413 3.32 -11.05 -17.89
C ARG A 413 1.84 -11.37 -17.71
N ASP A 414 1.05 -11.14 -18.76
CA ASP A 414 -0.40 -11.37 -18.77
C ASP A 414 -0.82 -12.76 -18.26
N ARG A 415 -0.07 -13.81 -18.63
CA ARG A 415 -0.38 -15.18 -18.18
C ARG A 415 -0.19 -15.34 -16.68
N GLN A 416 0.81 -14.69 -16.10
CA GLN A 416 1.14 -14.76 -14.69
C GLN A 416 0.13 -13.95 -13.87
N PHE A 417 -0.23 -12.73 -14.30
CA PHE A 417 -1.29 -11.96 -13.65
C PHE A 417 -2.65 -12.64 -13.73
N ARG A 418 -2.99 -13.31 -14.85
CA ARG A 418 -4.21 -14.12 -14.92
C ARG A 418 -4.18 -15.36 -13.99
N ARG A 419 -3.00 -15.86 -13.61
CA ARG A 419 -2.90 -16.90 -12.57
C ARG A 419 -3.09 -16.33 -11.16
N LEU A 420 -2.63 -15.10 -10.92
CA LEU A 420 -2.86 -14.39 -9.65
C LEU A 420 -4.33 -14.04 -9.44
N PHE A 421 -5.01 -13.67 -10.53
CA PHE A 421 -6.41 -13.30 -10.58
C PHE A 421 -7.13 -14.18 -11.62
N PRO A 422 -7.47 -15.44 -11.28
CA PRO A 422 -8.10 -16.36 -12.23
C PRO A 422 -9.53 -15.96 -12.59
N ASP A 423 -10.26 -15.41 -11.64
CA ASP A 423 -11.67 -15.02 -11.78
C ASP A 423 -11.85 -13.54 -11.44
N PRO A 424 -12.76 -12.81 -12.11
CA PRO A 424 -13.15 -11.47 -11.70
C PRO A 424 -13.83 -11.50 -10.33
N VAL A 425 -13.50 -10.52 -9.48
CA VAL A 425 -14.17 -10.32 -8.18
C VAL A 425 -14.58 -8.86 -8.03
N PRO A 426 -15.68 -8.58 -7.32
CA PRO A 426 -16.02 -7.21 -6.96
C PRO A 426 -14.90 -6.55 -6.16
N ARG A 427 -14.76 -5.24 -6.34
CA ARG A 427 -13.90 -4.42 -5.50
C ARG A 427 -14.40 -4.48 -4.05
N GLN A 428 -13.48 -4.51 -3.09
CA GLN A 428 -13.85 -4.32 -1.70
C GLN A 428 -14.12 -2.83 -1.47
N GLU A 429 -15.37 -2.51 -1.15
CA GLU A 429 -15.82 -1.15 -0.83
C GLU A 429 -15.88 -0.99 0.70
N LEU A 430 -15.80 0.26 1.16
CA LEU A 430 -16.20 0.60 2.52
C LEU A 430 -17.66 0.18 2.67
N ALA A 431 -18.00 -0.55 3.75
CA ALA A 431 -19.39 -0.78 4.08
C ALA A 431 -19.97 0.57 4.54
N LEU A 432 -20.43 1.39 3.59
CA LEU A 432 -21.20 2.58 3.90
C LEU A 432 -22.48 2.08 4.58
N GLY A 433 -22.54 2.27 5.89
CA GLY A 433 -23.68 1.88 6.71
C GLY A 433 -24.93 2.55 6.16
N SER A 434 -25.85 1.73 5.67
CA SER A 434 -27.27 2.04 5.70
C SER A 434 -27.69 2.07 7.17
N GLU A 435 -27.58 3.22 7.83
CA GLU A 435 -28.33 3.54 9.05
C GLU A 435 -29.05 4.88 8.89
#